data_AF-A0A3D5X7F4-F1
#
_entry.id   AF-A0A3D5X7F4-F1
#
_cell.length_a   1.000
_cell.length_b   1.000
_cell.length_c   1.000
_cell.angle_alpha   90.00
_cell.angle_beta   90.00
_cell.angle_gamma   90.00
#
_symmetry.space_group_name_H-M   'P 1'
#
loop_
_entity.id
_entity.type
_entity.pdbx_description
1 polymer ?
#
loop_
_entity_poly.entity_id
_entity_poly.type
_entity_poly.pdbx_seq_one_letter_code
_entity_poly.pdbx_strand_id
1 'polypeptide(L)' 'VNDKVRVYKGGSWRDRAYWLSPGTRRFLDEESSTNDIGFRCAMEAVGSQTGYK' A
#
# COMPACT_ATOMS: atom_id res chain seq x y z
N VAL A 1 -4.69 17.35 3.02
CA VAL A 1 -4.57 16.03 3.66
C VAL A 1 -4.93 16.22 5.11
N ASN A 2 -5.91 15.48 5.62
CA ASN A 2 -6.31 15.49 7.02
C ASN A 2 -6.03 14.10 7.62
N ASP A 3 -6.30 13.91 8.91
CA ASP A 3 -6.02 12.65 9.61
C ASP A 3 -6.96 11.50 9.23
N LYS A 4 -8.02 11.78 8.48
CA LYS A 4 -9.00 10.79 8.00
C LYS A 4 -8.66 10.21 6.62
N VAL A 5 -7.63 10.73 5.97
CA VAL A 5 -7.22 10.30 4.63
C VAL A 5 -6.06 9.32 4.72
N ARG A 6 -6.21 8.17 4.07
CA ARG A 6 -5.16 7.15 3.96
C ARG A 6 -4.49 7.22 2.59
N VAL A 7 -3.17 7.00 2.61
CA VAL A 7 -2.37 6.89 1.38
C VAL A 7 -2.35 5.42 0.96
N TYR A 8 -2.73 5.17 -0.29
CA TYR A 8 -2.53 3.88 -0.94
C TYR A 8 -1.59 4.03 -2.13
N LYS A 9 -0.86 2.95 -2.45
CA LYS A 9 0.18 2.93 -3.47
C LYS A 9 0.09 1.67 -4.34
N GLY A 10 0.79 1.72 -5.46
CA GLY A 10 0.83 0.66 -6.47
C GLY A 10 -0.15 0.93 -7.60
N GLY A 11 -0.67 -0.15 -8.18
CA GLY A 11 -1.66 -0.15 -9.24
C GLY A 11 -2.72 -1.20 -9.01
N SER A 12 -3.96 -0.89 -9.36
CA SER A 12 -5.05 -1.84 -9.47
C SER A 12 -5.21 -2.30 -10.92
N TRP A 13 -6.06 -3.29 -11.15
CA TRP A 13 -6.40 -3.77 -12.49
C TRP A 13 -7.11 -2.71 -13.35
N ARG A 14 -7.65 -1.64 -12.73
CA ARG A 14 -8.36 -0.55 -13.39
C ARG A 14 -7.44 0.61 -13.75
N ASP A 15 -6.22 0.64 -13.23
CA ASP A 15 -5.29 1.75 -13.43
C ASP A 15 -4.63 1.72 -14.80
N ARG A 16 -4.48 2.90 -15.41
CA ARG A 16 -3.66 3.07 -16.62
C ARG A 16 -2.17 3.09 -16.26
N ALA A 17 -1.33 2.60 -17.17
CA ALA A 17 0.12 2.49 -16.97
C ALA A 17 0.81 3.80 -16.51
N TYR A 18 0.32 4.96 -16.95
CA TYR A 18 0.82 6.28 -16.53
C TYR A 18 0.79 6.49 -15.00
N TRP A 19 -0.16 5.84 -14.31
CA TRP A 19 -0.34 5.97 -12.86
C TRP A 19 0.49 4.99 -12.04
N LEU A 20 1.25 4.10 -12.68
CA LEU A 20 2.05 3.05 -12.04
C LEU A 20 3.48 3.48 -11.69
N SER A 21 3.72 4.78 -11.56
CA SER A 21 5.00 5.30 -11.09
C SER A 21 5.15 5.10 -9.58
N PRO A 22 6.31 4.65 -9.08
CA PRO A 22 6.55 4.46 -7.64
C PRO A 22 6.46 5.75 -6.81
N GLY A 23 6.62 6.91 -7.47
CA GLY A 23 6.49 8.23 -6.83
C GLY A 23 5.05 8.69 -6.65
N THR A 24 4.08 8.08 -7.35
CA THR A 24 2.68 8.48 -7.30
C THR A 24 2.06 8.11 -5.95
N ARG A 25 1.45 9.09 -5.28
CA ARG A 25 0.69 8.91 -4.04
C ARG A 25 -0.77 9.18 -4.31
N ARG A 26 -1.63 8.22 -3.96
CA ARG A 26 -3.08 8.35 -4.07
C ARG A 26 -3.71 8.31 -2.68
N PHE A 27 -4.90 8.89 -2.58
CA PHE A 27 -5.55 9.22 -1.32
C PHE A 27 -7.00 8.76 -1.36
N LEU A 28 -7.46 8.13 -0.29
CA LEU A 28 -8.86 7.76 -0.09
C LEU A 28 -9.23 8.05 1.38
N ASP A 29 -10.48 8.39 1.61
CA ASP A 29 -11.02 8.49 2.97
C ASP A 29 -11.02 7.12 3.65
N GLU A 30 -10.71 7.07 4.95
CA GLU A 30 -10.53 5.82 5.68
C GLU A 30 -11.80 4.97 5.84
N GLU A 31 -12.99 5.57 5.72
CA GLU A 31 -14.27 4.85 5.78
C GLU A 31 -14.77 4.41 4.40
N SER A 32 -14.07 4.80 3.33
CA SER A 32 -14.44 4.43 1.97
C SER A 32 -13.83 3.10 1.54
N SER A 33 -14.60 2.32 0.78
CA SER A 33 -14.15 1.06 0.21
C SER A 33 -14.29 1.07 -1.32
N THR A 34 -13.41 0.33 -2.00
CA THR A 34 -13.42 0.16 -3.45
C THR A 34 -13.08 -1.28 -3.79
N ASN A 35 -13.51 -1.74 -4.96
CA ASN A 35 -13.34 -3.13 -5.38
C ASN A 35 -11.94 -3.45 -5.94
N ASP A 36 -11.06 -2.46 -6.02
CA ASP A 36 -9.74 -2.56 -6.66
C ASP A 36 -8.60 -2.15 -5.71
N ILE A 37 -8.91 -1.84 -4.44
CA ILE A 37 -7.94 -1.60 -3.36
C ILE A 37 -7.98 -2.78 -2.37
N GLY A 38 -6.79 -3.23 -1.96
CA GLY A 38 -6.61 -4.28 -0.95
C GLY A 38 -5.46 -3.95 0.01
N PHE A 39 -5.03 -4.94 0.80
CA PHE A 39 -3.98 -4.78 1.81
C PHE A 39 -2.74 -5.62 1.51
N ARG A 40 -1.59 -5.17 2.02
CA ARG A 40 -0.36 -5.96 2.10
C ARG A 40 0.15 -5.92 3.53
N CYS A 41 0.45 -7.09 4.09
CA CYS A 41 1.00 -7.18 5.42
C CYS A 41 2.43 -6.65 5.44
N ALA A 42 2.76 -5.88 6.47
CA ALA A 42 4.13 -5.45 6.77
C ALA A 42 4.50 -6.01 8.14
N MET A 43 5.77 -6.35 8.31
CA MET A 43 6.35 -6.86 9.55
C MET A 43 7.60 -6.06 9.85
N GLU A 44 7.89 -5.81 11.12
CA GLU A 44 9.09 -5.07 11.55
C GLU A 44 10.36 -5.89 11.35
N ALA A 45 10.35 -7.17 11.76
CA ALA A 45 11.40 -8.14 11.49
C ALA A 45 10.81 -9.57 11.58
N VAL A 46 11.40 -10.53 10.87
CA VAL A 46 11.04 -11.97 10.95
C VAL A 46 11.79 -12.67 12.11
N GLY A 47 12.67 -11.95 12.81
CA GLY A 47 13.57 -12.46 13.84
C GLY A 47 15.02 -12.60 13.36
N SER A 48 15.91 -12.97 14.27
CA SER A 48 17.32 -13.26 13.97
C SER A 48 17.44 -14.50 13.06
N GLN A 49 18.28 -14.44 12.02
CA GLN A 49 18.77 -15.64 11.32
C GLN A 49 19.73 -16.43 12.22
N THR A 50 19.32 -16.84 13.42
CA THR A 50 20.16 -17.72 14.26
C THR A 50 20.09 -19.13 13.69
N GLY A 51 20.97 -19.36 12.72
CA GLY A 51 21.14 -20.61 12.01
C GLY A 51 22.50 -20.78 11.35
N TYR A 52 23.53 -20.02 11.73
CA TYR A 52 24.92 -20.45 11.56
C TYR A 52 25.65 -20.21 12.88
N LYS A 53 26.34 -21.27 13.32
CA LYS A 53 26.95 -21.48 14.64
C LYS A 53 27.62 -20.26 15.27
#